data_AF-A0A0T0M3R3-F1
#
_entry.id   AF-A0A0T0M3R3-F1
#
_cell.length_a   1.000
_cell.length_b   1.000
_cell.length_c   1.000
_cell.angle_alpha   90.00
_cell.angle_beta   90.00
_cell.angle_gamma   90.00
#
_symmetry.space_group_name_H-M   'P 1'
#
loop_
_entity.id
_entity.type
_entity.pdbx_description
1 polymer ?
#
loop_
_entity_poly.entity_id
_entity_poly.type
_entity_poly.pdbx_seq_one_letter_code
_entity_poly.pdbx_strand_id
1 'polypeptide(L)'
;MLRQNKFLLIILFSFTIFIRCSEKKSIECTDDKPLSFINIHSDKSIKKIKVYQYKNDVLKDSMVFFENKTASEDYIFSKDGSNYSIELKNNYIFKDRFKIMTDNKTFVLKDFKMKTSKKATNYQHENLCELNEYTLNNQLKSNSAIIIDADID
;
A
#
# COMPACT_ATOMS: atom_id res chain seq x y z
N MET A 1 -52.26 23.42 17.76
CA MET A 1 -51.09 23.83 16.94
C MET A 1 -49.80 23.28 17.55
N LEU A 2 -49.53 21.97 17.44
CA LEU A 2 -48.38 21.31 18.11
C LEU A 2 -47.68 20.25 17.23
N ARG A 3 -47.86 20.34 15.90
CA ARG A 3 -47.26 19.40 14.93
C ARG A 3 -46.03 19.95 14.18
N GLN A 4 -45.80 21.26 14.17
CA GLN A 4 -44.68 21.87 13.43
C GLN A 4 -43.32 21.82 14.17
N ASN A 5 -43.31 21.68 15.50
CA ASN A 5 -42.06 21.70 16.28
C ASN A 5 -41.26 20.37 16.28
N LYS A 6 -41.83 19.27 15.76
CA LYS A 6 -41.13 17.98 15.69
C LYS A 6 -40.25 17.85 14.44
N PHE A 7 -40.59 18.53 13.34
CA PHE A 7 -39.81 18.50 12.11
C PHE A 7 -38.50 19.31 12.23
N LEU A 8 -38.52 20.44 12.95
CA LEU A 8 -37.34 21.28 13.11
C LEU A 8 -36.21 20.58 13.89
N LEU A 9 -36.57 19.75 14.87
CA LEU A 9 -35.63 19.02 15.72
C LEU A 9 -34.92 17.88 14.97
N ILE A 10 -35.60 17.24 14.03
CA ILE A 10 -35.02 16.16 13.19
C ILE A 10 -34.01 16.73 12.18
N ILE A 11 -34.25 17.93 11.65
CA ILE A 11 -33.31 18.59 10.73
C ILE A 11 -32.03 19.00 11.47
N LEU A 12 -32.15 19.53 12.70
CA LEU A 12 -31.00 19.87 13.53
C LEU A 12 -30.16 18.64 13.93
N PHE A 13 -30.81 17.51 14.27
CA PHE A 13 -30.09 16.27 14.56
C PHE A 13 -29.39 15.71 13.31
N SER A 14 -30.05 15.76 12.15
CA SER A 14 -29.46 15.33 10.88
C SER A 14 -28.24 16.18 10.49
N PHE A 15 -28.27 17.49 10.73
CA PHE A 15 -27.12 18.37 10.48
C PHE A 15 -25.94 18.06 11.42
N THR A 16 -26.19 17.76 12.70
CA THR A 16 -25.10 17.36 13.61
C THR A 16 -24.48 16.01 13.26
N ILE A 17 -25.23 15.09 12.64
CA ILE A 17 -24.70 13.81 12.15
C ILE A 17 -23.84 14.05 10.89
N PHE A 18 -24.22 14.98 10.00
CA PHE A 18 -23.41 15.36 8.84
C PHE A 18 -22.11 16.10 9.21
N ILE A 19 -22.09 16.90 10.29
CA ILE A 19 -20.87 17.59 10.76
C ILE A 19 -19.88 16.61 11.42
N ARG A 20 -20.32 15.39 11.76
CA ARG A 20 -19.44 14.27 12.12
C ARG A 20 -19.12 13.33 10.96
N CYS A 21 -19.27 13.77 9.71
CA CYS A 21 -18.25 13.44 8.70
C CYS A 21 -16.97 14.16 9.12
N SER A 22 -16.36 13.65 10.21
CA SER A 22 -15.00 13.92 10.60
C SER A 22 -14.20 13.82 9.32
N GLU A 23 -13.70 14.96 8.85
CA GLU A 23 -12.60 15.00 7.91
C GLU A 23 -11.54 14.10 8.52
N LYS A 24 -11.51 12.83 8.08
CA LYS A 24 -10.45 11.92 8.44
C LYS A 24 -9.21 12.62 7.92
N LYS A 25 -8.46 13.19 8.86
CA LYS A 25 -7.18 13.86 8.62
C LYS A 25 -6.41 12.96 7.67
N SER A 26 -6.35 13.32 6.39
CA SER A 26 -5.64 12.53 5.41
C SER A 26 -4.20 12.57 5.84
N ILE A 27 -3.65 11.41 6.21
CA ILE A 27 -2.24 11.35 6.55
C ILE A 27 -1.50 11.59 5.25
N GLU A 28 -0.81 12.72 5.14
CA GLU A 28 0.02 13.01 3.98
C GLU A 28 1.26 12.12 4.03
N CYS A 29 1.48 11.35 2.97
CA CYS A 29 2.72 10.61 2.78
C CYS A 29 3.80 11.56 2.29
N THR A 30 4.77 11.81 3.16
CA THR A 30 5.96 12.62 2.87
C THR A 30 7.17 11.71 2.66
N ASP A 31 8.27 12.25 2.14
CA ASP A 31 9.53 11.52 1.97
C ASP A 31 10.08 10.92 3.29
N ASP A 32 9.64 11.48 4.43
CA ASP A 32 10.00 11.00 5.76
C ASP A 32 9.11 9.88 6.30
N LYS A 33 7.98 9.59 5.64
CA LYS A 33 7.12 8.47 6.03
C LYS A 33 7.56 7.17 5.36
N PRO A 34 7.54 6.04 6.09
CA PRO A 34 7.88 4.75 5.52
C PRO A 34 6.85 4.29 4.48
N LEU A 35 7.33 3.65 3.41
CA LEU A 35 6.49 2.79 2.57
C LEU A 35 5.82 1.75 3.47
N SER A 36 4.50 1.75 3.52
CA SER A 36 3.71 0.86 4.38
C SER A 36 2.82 -0.09 3.58
N PHE A 37 2.81 0.03 2.25
CA PHE A 37 2.06 -0.84 1.37
C PHE A 37 2.77 -1.07 0.04
N ILE A 38 2.85 -2.34 -0.37
CA ILE A 38 3.42 -2.78 -1.63
C ILE A 38 2.37 -3.59 -2.37
N ASN A 39 2.06 -3.18 -3.61
CA ASN A 39 1.21 -3.96 -4.50
C ASN A 39 2.05 -4.52 -5.65
N ILE A 40 1.85 -5.78 -5.98
CA ILE A 40 2.55 -6.49 -7.05
C ILE A 40 1.50 -7.12 -7.95
N HIS A 41 1.59 -6.84 -9.25
CA HIS A 41 0.77 -7.49 -10.26
C HIS A 41 1.60 -8.53 -11.02
N SER A 42 1.08 -9.75 -11.18
CA SER A 42 1.75 -10.83 -11.93
C SER A 42 0.72 -11.82 -12.47
N ASP A 43 0.72 -12.00 -13.79
CA ASP A 43 -0.10 -13.03 -14.46
C ASP A 43 0.34 -14.46 -14.15
N LYS A 44 1.60 -14.63 -13.75
CA LYS A 44 2.13 -15.92 -13.27
C LYS A 44 1.92 -16.04 -11.76
N SER A 45 1.62 -17.25 -11.30
CA SER A 45 1.55 -17.51 -9.86
C SER A 45 2.93 -17.32 -9.21
N ILE A 46 2.96 -16.63 -8.07
CA ILE A 46 4.16 -16.42 -7.25
C ILE A 46 3.95 -17.13 -5.92
N LYS A 47 4.79 -18.12 -5.62
CA LYS A 47 4.71 -18.89 -4.37
C LYS A 47 5.36 -18.13 -3.21
N LYS A 48 6.38 -17.33 -3.51
CA LYS A 48 7.25 -16.68 -2.56
C LYS A 48 7.70 -15.30 -3.04
N ILE A 49 7.42 -14.29 -2.24
CA ILE A 49 7.93 -12.94 -2.45
C ILE A 49 8.93 -12.66 -1.33
N LYS A 50 10.12 -12.19 -1.66
CA LYS A 50 11.08 -11.66 -0.69
C LYS A 50 11.31 -10.19 -0.98
N VAL A 51 11.13 -9.34 0.01
CA VAL A 51 11.44 -7.91 -0.08
C VAL A 51 12.64 -7.63 0.81
N TYR A 52 13.65 -6.99 0.26
CA TYR A 52 14.83 -6.54 0.98
C TYR A 52 14.95 -5.03 0.87
N GLN A 53 15.48 -4.42 1.92
CA GLN A 53 15.85 -3.02 1.93
C GLN A 53 17.35 -2.85 1.69
N TYR A 54 17.75 -1.82 0.94
CA TYR A 54 19.12 -1.33 0.98
C TYR A 54 19.27 -0.28 2.10
N LYS A 55 20.38 -0.36 2.83
CA LYS A 55 20.84 0.68 3.76
C LYS A 55 22.33 0.90 3.51
N ASN A 56 22.70 2.11 3.07
CA ASN A 56 24.08 2.44 2.69
C ASN A 56 24.64 1.43 1.66
N ASP A 57 23.90 1.18 0.58
CA ASP A 57 24.22 0.20 -0.48
C ASP A 57 24.36 -1.28 -0.04
N VAL A 58 24.12 -1.59 1.23
CA VAL A 58 24.12 -2.98 1.73
C VAL A 58 22.69 -3.49 1.83
N LEU A 59 22.45 -4.70 1.30
CA LEU A 59 21.20 -5.43 1.52
C LEU A 59 21.05 -5.74 3.02
N LYS A 60 20.02 -5.17 3.63
CA LYS A 60 19.59 -5.42 5.01
C LYS A 60 18.20 -6.03 5.01
N ASP A 61 17.86 -6.64 6.15
CA ASP A 61 16.53 -7.14 6.56
C ASP A 61 15.61 -7.63 5.44
N SER A 62 15.35 -8.94 5.41
CA SER A 62 14.45 -9.53 4.41
C SER A 62 13.11 -9.89 5.02
N MET A 63 12.03 -9.42 4.42
CA MET A 63 10.70 -9.98 4.66
C MET A 63 10.39 -11.02 3.60
N VAL A 64 9.88 -12.16 4.06
CA VAL A 64 9.52 -13.28 3.19
C VAL A 64 8.03 -13.53 3.33
N PHE A 65 7.32 -13.36 2.22
CA PHE A 65 5.90 -13.58 2.08
C PHE A 65 5.69 -14.91 1.35
N PHE A 66 4.85 -15.76 1.92
CA PHE A 66 4.44 -17.01 1.30
C PHE A 66 2.95 -16.91 1.00
N GLU A 67 2.53 -17.43 -0.15
CA GLU A 67 1.13 -17.36 -0.60
C GLU A 67 0.14 -17.92 0.45
N ASN A 68 0.56 -18.92 1.22
CA ASN A 68 -0.25 -19.57 2.25
C ASN A 68 -0.21 -18.89 3.64
N LYS A 69 0.51 -17.77 3.79
CA LYS A 69 0.66 -17.06 5.06
C LYS A 69 0.14 -15.64 4.96
N THR A 70 -1.09 -15.45 5.43
CA THR A 70 -1.84 -14.19 5.31
C THR A 70 -1.44 -13.09 6.29
N ALA A 71 -0.77 -13.43 7.40
CA ALA A 71 -0.32 -12.43 8.37
C ALA A 71 0.91 -12.88 9.17
N SER A 72 1.64 -11.91 9.69
CA SER A 72 2.65 -12.06 10.73
C SER A 72 2.63 -10.86 11.68
N GLU A 73 3.59 -10.80 12.60
CA GLU A 73 3.81 -9.61 13.45
C GLU A 73 4.23 -8.38 12.63
N ASP A 74 4.92 -8.59 11.50
CA ASP A 74 5.52 -7.53 10.70
C ASP A 74 4.69 -7.13 9.47
N TYR A 75 3.75 -7.96 9.04
CA TYR A 75 3.00 -7.72 7.80
C TYR A 75 1.62 -8.37 7.75
N ILE A 76 0.80 -7.91 6.80
CA ILE A 76 -0.41 -8.56 6.30
C ILE A 76 -0.21 -8.81 4.81
N PHE A 77 -0.52 -10.02 4.36
CA PHE A 77 -0.42 -10.44 2.97
C PHE A 77 -1.78 -10.94 2.47
N SER A 78 -2.18 -10.48 1.29
CA SER A 78 -3.38 -10.97 0.61
C SER A 78 -3.11 -11.13 -0.87
N LYS A 79 -3.79 -12.10 -1.49
CA LYS A 79 -3.78 -12.35 -2.93
C LYS A 79 -5.20 -12.31 -3.47
N ASP A 80 -5.39 -11.60 -4.57
CA ASP A 80 -6.65 -11.56 -5.32
C ASP A 80 -6.36 -11.64 -6.82
N GLY A 81 -6.62 -12.81 -7.42
CA GLY A 81 -6.25 -13.12 -8.79
C GLY A 81 -4.75 -12.92 -9.03
N SER A 82 -4.40 -12.03 -9.96
CA SER A 82 -3.02 -11.66 -10.33
C SER A 82 -2.40 -10.61 -9.41
N ASN A 83 -3.12 -10.12 -8.38
CA ASN A 83 -2.64 -9.05 -7.50
C ASN A 83 -2.21 -9.60 -6.14
N TYR A 84 -1.05 -9.16 -5.68
CA TYR A 84 -0.42 -9.53 -4.41
C TYR A 84 -0.20 -8.26 -3.61
N SER A 85 -0.92 -8.14 -2.48
CA SER A 85 -0.89 -6.97 -1.61
C SER A 85 -0.16 -7.29 -0.33
N ILE A 86 0.78 -6.42 0.04
CA ILE A 86 1.60 -6.53 1.24
C ILE A 86 1.45 -5.22 2.04
N GLU A 87 0.81 -5.29 3.19
CA GLU A 87 0.78 -4.20 4.17
C GLU A 87 1.84 -4.45 5.25
N LEU A 88 2.60 -3.42 5.58
CA LEU A 88 3.72 -3.49 6.51
C LEU A 88 3.34 -2.87 7.85
N LYS A 89 3.53 -3.61 8.95
CA LYS A 89 3.20 -3.20 10.31
C LYS A 89 4.39 -2.42 10.89
N ASN A 90 4.47 -1.13 10.56
CA ASN A 90 5.22 -0.04 11.22
C ASN A 90 6.75 -0.16 11.48
N ASN A 91 7.40 -1.29 11.24
CA ASN A 91 8.81 -1.47 11.60
C ASN A 91 9.81 -1.20 10.47
N TYR A 92 9.35 -1.00 9.23
CA TYR A 92 10.23 -0.93 8.07
C TYR A 92 10.12 0.42 7.35
N ILE A 93 11.22 1.16 7.34
CA ILE A 93 11.30 2.48 6.71
C ILE A 93 12.18 2.39 5.46
N PHE A 94 11.54 2.17 4.30
CA PHE A 94 12.20 2.09 3.00
C PHE A 94 12.53 3.49 2.47
N LYS A 95 13.76 3.97 2.69
CA LYS A 95 14.21 5.29 2.20
C LYS A 95 15.01 5.25 0.90
N ASP A 96 15.77 4.17 0.70
CA ASP A 96 16.74 4.12 -0.40
C ASP A 96 16.18 3.35 -1.61
N ARG A 97 16.61 2.09 -1.76
CA ARG A 97 16.23 1.16 -2.82
C ARG A 97 15.67 -0.07 -2.16
N PHE A 98 14.77 -0.78 -2.83
CA PHE A 98 14.34 -2.09 -2.39
C PHE A 98 14.50 -3.13 -3.48
N LYS A 99 14.84 -4.34 -3.05
CA LYS A 99 14.95 -5.51 -3.92
C LYS A 99 13.75 -6.40 -3.68
N ILE A 100 13.00 -6.69 -4.73
CA ILE A 100 11.96 -7.71 -4.71
C ILE A 100 12.50 -8.94 -5.43
N MET A 101 12.47 -10.08 -4.76
CA MET A 101 12.77 -11.37 -5.36
C MET A 101 11.51 -12.23 -5.30
N THR A 102 11.03 -12.65 -6.45
CA THR A 102 10.03 -13.71 -6.56
C THR A 102 10.72 -15.01 -6.91
N ASP A 103 9.99 -16.12 -6.91
CA ASP A 103 10.46 -17.40 -7.45
C ASP A 103 10.88 -17.31 -8.93
N ASN A 104 10.37 -16.31 -9.66
CA ASN A 104 10.55 -16.18 -11.10
C ASN A 104 11.54 -15.09 -11.50
N LYS A 105 11.60 -13.97 -10.77
CA LYS A 105 12.34 -12.76 -11.16
C LYS A 105 12.87 -11.99 -9.96
N THR A 106 13.86 -11.13 -10.22
CA THR A 106 14.41 -10.20 -9.24
C THR A 106 14.36 -8.79 -9.80
N PHE A 107 13.89 -7.85 -8.99
CA PHE A 107 13.76 -6.44 -9.33
C PHE A 107 14.48 -5.60 -8.28
N VAL A 108 15.21 -4.59 -8.73
CA VAL A 108 15.72 -3.53 -7.85
C VAL A 108 15.05 -2.25 -8.28
N LEU A 109 14.27 -1.70 -7.37
CA LEU A 109 13.52 -0.50 -7.62
C LEU A 109 14.27 0.68 -6.96
N LYS A 110 14.18 1.87 -7.57
CA LYS A 110 14.86 3.11 -7.12
C LYS A 110 13.95 4.33 -7.28
N ASP A 111 14.38 5.48 -6.78
CA ASP A 111 13.78 6.80 -7.03
C ASP A 111 12.27 6.84 -6.74
N PHE A 112 11.88 6.32 -5.57
CA PHE A 112 10.49 6.15 -5.24
C PHE A 112 9.80 7.47 -4.93
N LYS A 113 8.57 7.59 -5.39
CA LYS A 113 7.61 8.54 -4.82
C LYS A 113 6.45 7.78 -4.24
N MET A 114 6.05 8.18 -3.06
CA MET A 114 4.92 7.61 -2.34
C MET A 114 3.72 8.54 -2.45
N LYS A 115 2.54 7.95 -2.30
CA LYS A 115 1.31 8.71 -2.06
C LYS A 115 0.52 8.05 -0.96
N THR A 116 -0.38 8.82 -0.37
CA THR A 116 -1.39 8.27 0.53
C THR A 116 -2.34 7.41 -0.29
N SER A 117 -2.53 6.18 0.15
CA SER A 117 -3.48 5.28 -0.46
C SER A 117 -4.89 5.83 -0.34
N LYS A 118 -5.60 5.84 -1.47
CA LYS A 118 -7.04 6.10 -1.47
C LYS A 118 -7.73 4.80 -1.11
N LYS A 119 -8.78 4.87 -0.29
CA LYS A 119 -9.59 3.69 0.01
C LYS A 119 -10.21 3.16 -1.29
N ALA A 120 -9.67 2.08 -1.84
CA ALA A 120 -10.29 1.38 -2.95
C ALA A 120 -9.79 -0.07 -3.04
N THR A 121 -10.75 -0.98 -3.22
CA THR A 121 -10.59 -2.41 -3.53
C THR A 121 -9.93 -3.29 -2.46
N ASN A 122 -10.78 -3.74 -1.51
CA ASN A 122 -10.76 -4.99 -0.75
C ASN A 122 -9.61 -5.36 0.21
N TYR A 123 -8.44 -4.72 0.24
CA TYR A 123 -7.32 -5.26 1.06
C TYR A 123 -6.48 -4.24 1.82
N GLN A 124 -6.84 -2.96 1.78
CA GLN A 124 -5.99 -1.89 2.27
C GLN A 124 -6.67 -1.09 3.37
N HIS A 125 -5.99 -0.92 4.51
CA HIS A 125 -6.38 0.10 5.47
C HIS A 125 -6.25 1.49 4.83
N GLU A 126 -7.09 2.43 5.26
CA GLU A 126 -6.97 3.81 4.83
C GLU A 126 -5.65 4.41 5.33
N ASN A 127 -5.10 5.39 4.59
CA ASN A 127 -3.94 6.19 5.00
C ASN A 127 -2.60 5.43 5.07
N LEU A 128 -2.42 4.39 4.25
CA LEU A 128 -1.12 3.76 4.04
C LEU A 128 -0.29 4.56 3.03
N CYS A 129 1.04 4.55 3.18
CA CYS A 129 1.94 5.07 2.16
C CYS A 129 2.25 3.97 1.16
N GLU A 130 1.70 4.11 -0.04
CA GLU A 130 1.90 3.19 -1.14
C GLU A 130 2.82 3.80 -2.19
N LEU A 131 3.43 2.92 -2.98
CA LEU A 131 4.19 3.32 -4.15
C LEU A 131 3.30 4.10 -5.11
N ASN A 132 3.84 5.16 -5.72
CA ASN A 132 3.18 5.89 -6.81
C ASN A 132 4.07 5.93 -8.04
N GLU A 133 5.36 6.17 -7.84
CA GLU A 133 6.36 6.17 -8.90
C GLU A 133 7.61 5.43 -8.45
N TYR A 134 8.30 4.80 -9.41
CA TYR A 134 9.58 4.13 -9.19
C TYR A 134 10.37 4.02 -10.49
N THR A 135 11.68 3.93 -10.39
CA THR A 135 12.56 3.54 -11.50
C THR A 135 12.80 2.04 -11.46
N LEU A 136 12.55 1.36 -12.59
CA LEU A 136 12.93 -0.03 -12.84
C LEU A 136 13.67 -0.10 -14.18
N ASN A 137 14.84 -0.75 -14.21
CA ASN A 137 15.69 -0.86 -15.42
C ASN A 137 15.93 0.51 -16.09
N ASN A 138 16.20 1.55 -15.30
CA ASN A 138 16.38 2.94 -15.74
C ASN A 138 15.16 3.58 -16.42
N GLN A 139 13.98 2.97 -16.31
CA GLN A 139 12.72 3.53 -16.79
C GLN A 139 11.83 3.95 -15.61
N LEU A 140 11.35 5.19 -15.64
CA LEU A 140 10.35 5.67 -14.69
C LEU A 140 9.01 4.97 -14.97
N LYS A 141 8.41 4.43 -13.92
CA LYS A 141 7.09 3.81 -13.92
C LYS A 141 6.22 4.57 -12.92
N SER A 142 5.10 5.10 -13.38
CA SER A 142 4.10 5.75 -12.52
C SER A 142 2.93 4.79 -12.33
N ASN A 143 3.09 3.86 -11.38
CA ASN A 143 2.08 2.86 -11.05
C ASN A 143 2.17 2.52 -9.55
N SER A 144 1.01 2.35 -8.90
CA SER A 144 0.95 1.87 -7.52
C SER A 144 1.19 0.37 -7.39
N ALA A 145 1.05 -0.38 -8.48
CA ALA A 145 1.46 -1.77 -8.57
C ALA A 145 2.81 -1.92 -9.29
N ILE A 146 3.64 -2.79 -8.74
CA ILE A 146 4.85 -3.27 -9.40
C ILE A 146 4.42 -4.37 -10.36
N ILE A 147 4.50 -4.09 -11.66
CA ILE A 147 4.10 -5.04 -12.70
C ILE A 147 5.27 -5.98 -12.96
N ILE A 148 5.04 -7.27 -12.73
CA ILE A 148 5.97 -8.37 -13.00
C ILE A 148 5.45 -9.12 -14.23
N ASP A 149 5.43 -8.46 -15.37
CA ASP A 149 5.09 -9.14 -16.62
C ASP A 149 6.24 -10.06 -17.02
N ALA A 150 5.87 -11.29 -17.36
CA ALA A 150 6.72 -12.19 -18.10
C ALA A 150 6.72 -11.71 -19.56
N ASP A 151 7.64 -10.81 -19.89
CA ASP A 151 8.40 -10.72 -21.14
C ASP A 151 9.00 -9.32 -21.23
N ILE A 152 10.19 -9.18 -20.63
CA ILE A 152 11.13 -8.12 -20.97
C ILE A 152 12.44 -8.87 -21.09
N ASP A 153 12.77 -9.23 -22.33
CA ASP A 153 14.13 -9.60 -22.72
C ASP A 153 15.09 -8.42 -22.52
#